data_AF-A0A563E3Z1-F1
#
_entry.id   AF-A0A563E3Z1-F1
#
_cell.length_a   1.000
_cell.length_b   1.000
_cell.length_c   1.000
_cell.angle_alpha   90.00
_cell.angle_beta   90.00
_cell.angle_gamma   90.00
#
_symmetry.space_group_name_H-M   'P 1'
#
loop_
_entity.id
_entity.type
_entity.pdbx_description
1 polymer ?
#
loop_
_entity_poly.entity_id
_entity_poly.type
_entity_poly.pdbx_seq_one_letter_code
_entity_poly.pdbx_strand_id
1 'polypeptide(L)' 'MSKVLQIRGVPDEVHDALAQAAQAQGLSLTKYVLRELEQLARRPQVVRDNAATIRRTQQMVQGQPDRETILAVLHEGRGE' A
#
# COMPACT_ATOMS: atom_id res chain seq x y z
N MET A 1 -19.56 -12.81 -3.52
CA MET A 1 -20.78 -11.99 -3.65
C MET A 1 -20.37 -10.59 -4.05
N SER A 2 -20.70 -10.14 -5.27
CA SER A 2 -20.52 -8.73 -5.64
C SER A 2 -21.56 -7.88 -4.88
N LYS A 3 -21.15 -6.69 -4.46
CA LYS A 3 -22.03 -5.70 -3.82
C LYS A 3 -21.99 -4.44 -4.66
N VAL A 4 -23.14 -3.81 -4.85
CA VAL A 4 -23.25 -2.53 -5.57
C VAL A 4 -23.07 -1.40 -4.56
N LEU A 5 -22.20 -0.44 -4.91
CA LEU A 5 -21.98 0.78 -4.13
C LEU A 5 -22.44 1.97 -4.98
N GLN A 6 -23.37 2.76 -4.45
CA GLN A 6 -23.79 4.03 -5.05
C GLN A 6 -23.21 5.18 -4.21
N ILE A 7 -22.42 6.04 -4.84
CA ILE A 7 -21.88 7.25 -4.20
C ILE A 7 -22.78 8.43 -4.61
N ARG A 8 -23.29 9.18 -3.63
CA ARG A 8 -24.18 10.33 -3.85
C ARG A 8 -23.48 11.63 -3.45
N GLY A 9 -23.87 12.73 -4.09
CA GLY A 9 -23.34 14.06 -3.78
C GLY A 9 -21.87 14.22 -4.17
N VAL A 10 -21.44 13.55 -5.24
CA VAL A 10 -20.10 13.79 -5.81
C VAL A 10 -20.12 15.16 -6.48
N PRO A 11 -19.26 16.11 -6.08
CA PRO A 11 -19.15 17.39 -6.79
C PRO A 11 -18.76 17.18 -8.25
N ASP A 12 -19.29 18.00 -9.15
CA ASP A 12 -19.06 17.85 -10.59
C ASP A 12 -17.56 17.87 -10.93
N GLU A 13 -16.80 18.78 -10.30
CA GLU A 13 -15.35 18.88 -10.45
C GLU A 13 -14.61 17.58 -10.08
N VAL A 14 -15.08 16.87 -9.06
CA VAL A 14 -14.50 15.59 -8.63
C VAL A 14 -14.87 14.49 -9.62
N HIS A 15 -16.12 14.48 -10.07
CA HIS A 15 -16.57 13.54 -11.09
C HIS A 15 -15.75 13.68 -12.38
N ASP A 16 -15.55 14.91 -12.84
CA ASP A 16 -14.81 15.22 -14.07
C ASP A 16 -13.34 14.84 -13.96
N ALA A 17 -12.70 15.15 -12.82
CA ALA A 17 -11.33 14.74 -12.57
C ALA A 17 -11.17 13.21 -12.59
N LEU A 18 -12.10 12.47 -11.98
CA LEU A 18 -12.10 11.00 -12.01
C LEU A 18 -12.36 10.44 -13.42
N ALA A 19 -13.24 11.07 -14.19
CA ALA A 19 -13.54 10.67 -15.56
C ALA A 19 -12.33 10.87 -16.48
N GLN A 20 -11.65 12.01 -16.38
CA GLN A 20 -10.41 12.29 -17.10
C GLN A 20 -9.30 11.30 -16.74
N ALA A 21 -9.13 11.02 -15.44
CA ALA A 21 -8.14 10.04 -14.97
C ALA A 21 -8.43 8.61 -15.47
N ALA A 22 -9.71 8.22 -15.55
CA ALA A 22 -10.12 6.94 -16.11
C ALA A 22 -9.82 6.88 -17.62
N GLN A 23 -10.16 7.93 -18.36
CA GLN A 23 -9.93 8.04 -19.80
C GLN A 23 -8.44 7.98 -20.16
N ALA A 24 -7.60 8.70 -19.40
CA ALA A 24 -6.14 8.68 -19.57
C ALA A 24 -5.53 7.28 -19.44
N GLN A 25 -6.22 6.37 -18.74
CA GLN A 25 -5.81 4.98 -18.54
C GLN A 25 -6.56 3.98 -19.42
N GLY A 26 -7.43 4.45 -20.33
CA GLY A 26 -8.25 3.59 -21.17
C GLY A 26 -9.29 2.78 -20.38
N LEU A 27 -9.71 3.26 -19.22
CA LEU A 27 -10.66 2.59 -18.33
C LEU A 27 -12.02 3.31 -18.36
N SER A 28 -13.09 2.55 -18.15
CA SER A 28 -14.37 3.17 -17.77
C SER A 28 -14.27 3.74 -16.37
N LEU A 29 -15.04 4.80 -16.09
CA LEU A 29 -15.07 5.45 -14.78
C LEU A 29 -15.34 4.44 -13.65
N THR A 30 -16.32 3.54 -13.82
CA THR A 30 -16.65 2.50 -12.83
C THR A 30 -15.47 1.56 -12.57
N LYS A 31 -14.77 1.10 -13.62
CA LYS A 31 -13.60 0.21 -13.46
C LYS A 31 -12.45 0.93 -12.76
N TYR A 32 -12.21 2.18 -13.14
CA TYR A 32 -11.19 3.01 -12.51
C TYR A 32 -11.47 3.20 -11.02
N VAL A 33 -12.67 3.68 -10.66
CA VAL A 33 -13.05 3.92 -9.26
C VAL A 33 -13.04 2.63 -8.45
N LEU A 34 -13.51 1.50 -8.99
CA LEU A 34 -13.45 0.21 -8.30
C LEU A 34 -12.01 -0.18 -7.97
N ARG A 35 -11.09 -0.04 -8.92
CA ARG A 35 -9.67 -0.34 -8.71
C ARG A 35 -9.05 0.55 -7.64
N GLU A 36 -9.35 1.85 -7.66
CA GLU A 36 -8.85 2.78 -6.64
C GLU A 36 -9.41 2.44 -5.25
N LEU A 37 -10.70 2.06 -5.15
CA LEU A 37 -11.32 1.62 -3.90
C LEU A 37 -10.69 0.31 -3.38
N GLU A 38 -10.36 -0.64 -4.25
CA GLU A 38 -9.65 -1.87 -3.87
C GLU A 38 -8.26 -1.57 -3.32
N GLN A 39 -7.51 -0.65 -3.95
CA GLN A 39 -6.21 -0.21 -3.45
C GLN A 39 -6.34 0.49 -2.10
N LEU A 40 -7.33 1.37 -1.95
CA LEU A 40 -7.60 2.07 -0.70
C LEU A 40 -7.97 1.10 0.42
N ALA A 41 -8.79 0.09 0.15
CA ALA A 41 -9.15 -0.93 1.13
C ALA A 41 -7.97 -1.79 1.57
N ARG A 42 -7.01 -2.05 0.68
CA ARG A 42 -5.79 -2.82 0.99
C ARG A 42 -4.80 -2.04 1.86
N ARG A 43 -4.72 -0.71 1.73
CA ARG A 43 -3.73 0.12 2.46
C ARG A 43 -3.77 -0.07 3.99
N PRO A 44 -4.93 0.04 4.68
CA PRO A 44 -4.99 -0.21 6.13
C PRO A 44 -4.62 -1.64 6.51
N GLN A 45 -4.92 -2.62 5.65
CA GLN A 45 -4.59 -4.02 5.88
C GLN A 45 -3.07 -4.22 5.87
N VAL A 46 -2.40 -3.69 4.84
CA VAL A 46 -0.93 -3.71 4.75
C VAL A 46 -0.28 -3.03 5.95
N VAL A 47 -0.79 -1.87 6.39
CA VAL A 47 -0.23 -1.17 7.56
C VAL A 47 -0.37 -1.99 8.84
N ARG A 48 -1.53 -2.62 9.07
CA ARG A 48 -1.74 -3.49 10.24
C ARG A 48 -0.84 -4.73 10.20
N ASP A 49 -0.72 -5.37 9.04
CA ASP A 49 0.08 -6.57 8.86
C ASP A 49 1.58 -6.28 9.03
N ASN A 50 2.02 -5.10 8.56
CA ASN A 50 3.39 -4.62 8.77
C ASN A 50 3.67 -4.41 10.26
N ALA A 51 2.78 -3.76 11.01
CA ALA A 51 2.96 -3.56 12.44
C ALA A 51 2.96 -4.87 13.24
N ALA A 52 2.15 -5.86 12.84
CA ALA A 52 2.17 -7.19 13.44
C ALA A 52 3.47 -7.94 13.14
N THR A 53 3.92 -7.89 11.89
CA THR A 53 5.19 -8.50 11.45
C THR A 53 6.38 -7.88 12.18
N ILE A 54 6.47 -6.54 12.23
CA ILE A 54 7.53 -5.82 12.94
C ILE A 54 7.58 -6.23 14.41
N ARG A 55 6.43 -6.26 15.10
CA ARG A 55 6.38 -6.67 16.51
C ARG A 55 6.82 -8.11 16.73
N ARG A 56 6.36 -9.04 15.88
CA ARG A 56 6.76 -10.46 15.96
C ARG A 56 8.26 -10.60 15.72
N THR A 57 8.79 -9.94 14.71
CA THR A 57 10.23 -9.94 14.43
C THR A 57 11.01 -9.36 15.60
N GLN A 58 10.62 -8.20 16.14
CA GLN A 58 11.27 -7.59 17.32
C GLN A 58 11.25 -8.50 18.56
N GLN A 59 10.22 -9.33 18.74
CA GLN A 59 10.16 -10.30 19.83
C GLN A 59 11.06 -11.52 19.60
N MET A 60 11.27 -11.92 18.34
CA MET A 60 12.11 -13.07 17.99
C MET A 60 13.59 -12.73 17.91
N VAL A 61 13.93 -11.51 17.49
CA VAL A 61 15.32 -11.05 17.40
C VAL A 61 15.74 -10.48 18.75
N GLN A 62 16.70 -11.14 19.41
CA GLN A 62 17.29 -10.62 20.65
C GLN A 62 18.26 -9.48 20.30
N GLY A 63 17.77 -8.24 20.32
CA GLY A 63 18.59 -7.02 20.21
C GLY A 63 18.36 -6.21 18.94
N GLN A 64 18.67 -4.91 19.03
CA GLN A 64 18.84 -4.05 17.85
C GLN A 64 20.31 -4.13 17.44
N PRO A 65 20.64 -4.59 16.22
CA PRO A 65 22.02 -4.56 15.75
C PRO A 65 22.45 -3.10 15.61
N ASP A 66 23.62 -2.77 16.15
CA ASP A 66 24.22 -1.48 15.92
C ASP A 66 24.71 -1.34 14.47
N ARG A 67 24.95 -0.10 14.07
CA ARG A 67 25.38 0.23 12.70
C ARG A 67 26.69 -0.47 12.32
N GLU A 68 27.60 -0.65 13.28
CA GLU A 68 28.93 -1.22 13.05
C GLU A 68 28.81 -2.71 12.71
N THR A 69 28.00 -3.44 13.46
CA THR A 69 27.66 -4.84 13.22
C THR A 69 26.98 -5.02 11.86
N ILE A 70 26.04 -4.16 11.50
CA ILE A 70 25.36 -4.22 10.18
C ILE A 70 26.38 -4.06 9.04
N LEU A 71 27.28 -3.09 9.16
CA LEU A 71 28.28 -2.83 8.12
C LEU A 71 29.30 -3.97 8.02
N ALA A 72 29.76 -4.52 9.16
CA ALA A 72 30.68 -5.65 9.18
C ALA A 72 30.12 -6.86 8.41
N VAL A 73 28.87 -7.25 8.69
CA VAL A 73 28.22 -8.37 7.97
C VAL A 73 28.03 -8.07 6.48
N LEU A 74 27.74 -6.83 6.12
CA LEU A 74 27.60 -6.42 4.70
C LEU A 74 28.94 -6.41 3.94
N HIS A 75 30.06 -6.15 4.62
CA HIS A 75 31.40 -6.25 4.02
C HIS A 75 31.82 -7.71 3.89
N GLU A 76 31.61 -8.52 4.94
CA GLU A 76 31.87 -9.96 4.93
C GLU A 76 31.10 -10.66 3.80
N GLY A 77 29.81 -10.34 3.61
CA GLY A 77 29.00 -10.88 2.51
C GLY A 77 29.41 -10.40 1.12
N ARG A 78 30.15 -9.28 1.01
CA ARG A 78 30.73 -8.76 -0.24
C ARG A 78 32.15 -9.25 -0.50
N GLY A 79 32.78 -9.90 0.47
CA GLY A 79 34.17 -10.37 0.39
C GLY A 79 35.22 -9.26 0.48
N GLU A 80 34.86 -8.13 1.11
CA GLU A 80 35.77 -7.01 1.41
C GLU A 80 36.36 -7.11 2.81
#